data_AF-A0A957PNK8-F1
#
_entry.id   AF-A0A957PNK8-F1
#
_cell.length_a   1.000
_cell.length_b   1.000
_cell.length_c   1.000
_cell.angle_alpha   90.00
_cell.angle_beta   90.00
_cell.angle_gamma   90.00
#
_symmetry.space_group_name_H-M   'P 1'
#
loop_
_entity.id
_entity.type
_entity.pdbx_description
1 polymer ?
#
loop_
_entity_poly.entity_id
_entity_poly.type
_entity_poly.pdbx_seq_one_letter_code
_entity_poly.pdbx_strand_id
1 'polypeptide(L)'
;LVLASTLQTVTGHGRDRLIRIEDGPAPVNFYALSKVWAEQMGDMYARCYNMSVISVRIGWLPRNPTEAKRLQESGMGVNVFFSHEDSNRFHERCVESPNPQPGQSAILFATSKPLTFERLDLEPARRIIGYEPQNVWPEGLPFSLDE
;
A
#
# COMPACT_ATOMS: atom_id res chain seq x y z
N LEU A 1 11.78 10.29 -2.95
CA LEU A 1 12.02 8.85 -3.26
C LEU A 1 10.80 8.06 -2.84
N VAL A 2 10.26 7.22 -3.73
CA VAL A 2 9.12 6.35 -3.41
C VAL A 2 9.62 4.90 -3.41
N LEU A 3 9.56 4.24 -2.25
CA LEU A 3 10.00 2.86 -2.07
C LEU A 3 8.79 1.92 -2.13
N ALA A 4 8.84 0.92 -3.01
CA ALA A 4 7.85 -0.13 -3.07
C ALA A 4 8.05 -1.13 -1.92
N SER A 5 7.26 -0.97 -0.86
CA SER A 5 7.06 -1.95 0.22
C SER A 5 5.83 -2.81 -0.11
N THR A 6 5.24 -3.47 0.88
CA THR A 6 4.12 -4.41 0.73
C THR A 6 3.23 -4.43 1.97
N LEU A 7 1.93 -4.66 1.82
CA LEU A 7 1.05 -4.96 2.94
C LEU A 7 1.48 -6.22 3.72
N GLN A 8 2.30 -7.11 3.13
CA GLN A 8 2.79 -8.30 3.81
C GLN A 8 3.69 -8.00 5.00
N THR A 9 4.18 -6.76 5.16
CA THR A 9 4.89 -6.34 6.35
C THR A 9 4.01 -6.35 7.60
N VAL A 10 2.68 -6.40 7.47
CA VAL A 10 1.71 -6.36 8.58
C VAL A 10 0.76 -7.56 8.62
N THR A 11 1.03 -8.64 7.88
CA THR A 11 0.12 -9.81 7.81
C THR A 11 0.05 -10.60 9.12
N GLY A 12 1.06 -10.51 9.99
CA GLY A 12 1.07 -11.16 11.30
C GLY A 12 0.10 -10.57 12.33
N HIS A 13 -0.49 -9.40 12.07
CA HIS A 13 -1.47 -8.74 12.96
C HIS A 13 -2.88 -9.33 12.88
N GLY A 14 -3.09 -10.40 12.10
CA GLY A 14 -4.39 -10.99 11.87
C GLY A 14 -5.20 -10.29 10.77
N ARG A 15 -6.49 -10.65 10.66
CA ARG A 15 -7.37 -10.26 9.55
C ARG A 15 -8.59 -9.42 9.98
N ASP A 16 -8.96 -9.48 11.25
CA ASP A 16 -10.28 -9.02 11.73
C ASP A 16 -10.24 -7.66 12.45
N ARG A 17 -9.25 -6.82 12.12
CA ARG A 17 -9.12 -5.47 12.68
C ARG A 17 -8.51 -4.51 11.67
N LEU A 18 -8.79 -3.22 11.88
CA LEU A 18 -8.05 -2.14 11.25
C LEU A 18 -6.60 -2.15 11.76
N ILE A 19 -5.66 -2.06 10.82
CA ILE A 19 -4.23 -1.96 11.06
C ILE A 19 -3.77 -0.55 10.71
N ARG A 20 -3.06 0.07 11.65
CA ARG A 20 -2.46 1.39 11.49
C ARG A 20 -0.96 1.29 11.29
N ILE A 21 -0.32 2.38 10.90
CA ILE A 21 1.13 2.42 10.73
C ILE A 21 1.83 2.20 12.08
N GLU A 22 1.24 2.70 13.16
CA GLU A 22 1.74 2.63 14.53
C GLU A 22 1.72 1.22 15.12
N ASP A 23 0.92 0.30 14.55
CA ASP A 23 0.95 -1.12 14.93
C ASP A 23 2.30 -1.78 14.61
N GLY A 24 3.13 -1.15 13.76
CA GLY A 24 4.45 -1.64 13.39
C GLY A 24 4.41 -2.88 12.49
N PRO A 25 5.59 -3.34 12.01
CA PRO A 25 5.68 -4.51 11.17
C PRO A 25 5.50 -5.83 11.97
N ALA A 26 4.79 -6.77 11.38
CA ALA A 26 4.67 -8.17 11.80
C ALA A 26 4.75 -9.09 10.57
N PRO A 27 5.91 -9.18 9.87
CA PRO A 27 6.06 -9.97 8.66
C PRO A 27 6.08 -11.47 8.98
N VAL A 28 5.49 -12.29 8.09
CA VAL A 28 5.43 -13.77 8.23
C VAL A 28 6.24 -14.52 7.18
N ASN A 29 7.00 -13.80 6.35
CA ASN A 29 7.85 -14.40 5.31
C ASN A 29 9.08 -13.51 5.02
N PHE A 30 10.11 -14.09 4.40
CA PHE A 30 11.38 -13.41 4.12
C PHE A 30 11.24 -12.26 3.12
N TYR A 31 10.32 -12.35 2.17
CA TYR A 31 10.04 -11.26 1.25
C TYR A 31 9.56 -10.01 2.01
N ALA A 32 8.57 -10.16 2.88
CA ALA A 32 8.09 -9.07 3.72
C ALA A 32 9.20 -8.53 4.65
N LEU A 33 10.02 -9.42 5.22
CA LEU A 33 11.15 -9.00 6.05
C LEU A 33 12.14 -8.11 5.29
N SER A 34 12.46 -8.45 4.04
CA SER A 34 13.31 -7.60 3.18
C SER A 34 12.69 -6.21 2.92
N LYS A 35 11.36 -6.13 2.87
CA LYS A 35 10.64 -4.85 2.69
C LYS A 35 10.65 -4.03 3.97
N VAL A 36 10.54 -4.65 5.14
CA VAL A 36 10.75 -3.95 6.42
C VAL A 36 12.16 -3.36 6.49
N TRP A 37 13.18 -4.12 6.08
CA TRP A 37 14.54 -3.59 6.00
C TRP A 37 14.64 -2.40 5.04
N ALA A 38 13.98 -2.46 3.87
CA ALA A 38 13.90 -1.34 2.95
C ALA A 38 13.18 -0.10 3.54
N GLU A 39 12.12 -0.27 4.33
CA GLU A 39 11.45 0.82 5.06
C GLU A 39 12.43 1.51 6.02
N GLN A 40 13.20 0.74 6.79
CA GLN A 40 14.21 1.28 7.72
C GLN A 40 15.36 1.98 6.99
N MET A 41 15.81 1.45 5.86
CA MET A 41 16.77 2.15 5.00
C MET A 41 16.19 3.46 4.48
N GLY A 42 14.92 3.48 4.05
CA GLY A 42 14.25 4.70 3.61
C GLY A 42 14.26 5.80 4.68
N ASP A 43 13.91 5.45 5.92
CA ASP A 43 13.97 6.38 7.05
C ASP A 43 15.39 6.88 7.33
N MET A 44 16.37 5.97 7.36
CA MET A 44 17.78 6.33 7.51
C MET A 44 18.20 7.31 6.41
N TYR A 45 17.84 7.04 5.15
CA TYR A 45 18.24 7.88 4.03
C TYR A 45 17.60 9.27 4.08
N ALA A 46 16.35 9.36 4.52
CA ALA A 46 15.70 10.63 4.76
C ALA A 46 16.51 11.49 5.74
N ARG A 47 16.77 10.96 6.94
CA ARG A 47 17.47 11.69 8.01
C ARG A 47 18.94 11.98 7.72
N CYS A 48 19.66 10.99 7.18
CA CYS A 48 21.12 11.09 6.99
C CYS A 48 21.52 11.85 5.72
N TYR A 49 20.68 11.86 4.69
CA TYR A 49 21.00 12.46 3.40
C TYR A 49 19.99 13.54 2.97
N ASN A 50 19.19 14.04 3.92
CA ASN A 50 18.20 15.10 3.71
C ASN A 50 17.26 14.80 2.52
N MET A 51 16.79 13.55 2.43
CA MET A 51 15.86 13.12 1.38
C MET A 51 14.43 13.17 1.89
N SER A 52 13.47 13.39 0.98
CA SER A 52 12.06 13.07 1.22
C SER A 52 11.80 11.63 0.77
N VAL A 53 11.32 10.77 1.68
CA VAL A 53 11.12 9.35 1.41
C VAL A 53 9.71 8.89 1.81
N ILE A 54 9.02 8.24 0.87
CA ILE A 54 7.74 7.57 1.12
C ILE A 54 7.92 6.08 0.89
N SER A 55 7.69 5.26 1.91
CA SER A 55 7.62 3.81 1.79
C SER A 55 6.16 3.36 1.66
N VAL A 56 5.83 2.74 0.53
CA VAL A 56 4.46 2.40 0.17
C VAL A 56 4.21 0.92 0.44
N ARG A 57 3.39 0.59 1.43
CA ARG A 57 2.91 -0.76 1.69
C ARG A 57 1.78 -1.08 0.72
N ILE A 58 2.17 -1.50 -0.49
CA ILE A 58 1.27 -1.77 -1.60
C ILE A 58 0.31 -2.91 -1.26
N GLY A 59 -0.96 -2.68 -1.57
CA GLY A 59 -2.07 -3.63 -1.59
C GLY A 59 -1.87 -4.79 -2.58
N TRP A 60 -2.95 -5.50 -2.87
CA TRP A 60 -2.96 -6.51 -3.92
C TRP A 60 -3.36 -5.86 -5.25
N LEU A 61 -2.36 -5.60 -6.09
CA LEU A 61 -2.54 -5.11 -7.47
C LEU A 61 -2.51 -6.29 -8.45
N PRO A 62 -3.66 -6.82 -8.89
CA PRO A 62 -3.71 -7.94 -9.83
C PRO A 62 -3.26 -7.50 -11.23
N ARG A 63 -2.51 -8.37 -11.91
CA ARG A 63 -1.82 -8.05 -13.18
C ARG A 63 -2.37 -8.81 -14.38
N ASN A 64 -3.24 -9.79 -14.13
CA ASN A 64 -3.88 -10.63 -15.14
C ASN A 64 -5.12 -11.30 -14.52
N PRO A 65 -6.01 -11.89 -15.34
CA PRO A 65 -7.24 -12.54 -14.85
C PRO A 65 -6.98 -13.64 -13.81
N THR A 66 -5.93 -14.44 -13.96
CA THR A 66 -5.57 -15.51 -13.00
C THR A 66 -5.30 -14.98 -11.60
N GLU A 67 -4.51 -13.91 -11.49
CA GLU A 67 -4.21 -13.26 -10.21
C GLU A 67 -5.43 -12.55 -9.63
N ALA A 68 -6.28 -12.00 -10.49
CA ALA A 68 -7.53 -11.36 -10.11
C ALA A 68 -8.53 -12.37 -9.52
N LYS A 69 -8.62 -13.57 -10.11
CA LYS A 69 -9.40 -14.69 -9.57
C LYS A 69 -8.87 -15.15 -8.21
N ARG A 70 -7.54 -15.30 -8.05
CA ARG A 70 -6.92 -15.65 -6.76
C ARG A 70 -7.21 -14.60 -5.68
N LEU A 71 -7.19 -13.32 -6.05
CA LEU A 71 -7.54 -12.22 -5.15
C LEU A 71 -8.98 -12.39 -4.65
N GLN A 72 -9.92 -12.65 -5.55
CA GLN A 72 -11.33 -12.90 -5.21
C GLN A 72 -11.50 -14.13 -4.31
N GLU A 73 -10.86 -15.25 -4.64
CA GLU A 73 -10.94 -16.52 -3.90
C GLU A 73 -10.34 -16.44 -2.50
N SER A 74 -9.38 -15.53 -2.26
CA SER A 74 -8.73 -15.40 -0.96
C SER A 74 -9.64 -14.87 0.17
N GLY A 75 -10.83 -14.37 -0.16
CA GLY A 75 -11.81 -13.77 0.77
C GLY A 75 -11.40 -12.39 1.31
N MET A 76 -10.10 -12.16 1.56
CA MET A 76 -9.56 -10.88 2.05
C MET A 76 -8.98 -10.00 0.94
N GLY A 77 -8.64 -10.57 -0.20
CA GLY A 77 -8.00 -9.85 -1.30
C GLY A 77 -8.82 -8.66 -1.78
N VAL A 78 -10.15 -8.77 -1.80
CA VAL A 78 -11.08 -7.70 -2.18
C VAL A 78 -11.06 -6.49 -1.23
N ASN A 79 -10.59 -6.68 0.02
CA ASN A 79 -10.47 -5.62 1.03
C ASN A 79 -9.09 -4.94 1.02
N VAL A 80 -8.12 -5.51 0.32
CA VAL A 80 -6.78 -4.94 0.14
C VAL A 80 -6.44 -4.75 -1.34
N PHE A 81 -7.44 -4.81 -2.21
CA PHE A 81 -7.32 -4.62 -3.64
C PHE A 81 -6.74 -3.25 -3.94
N PHE A 82 -5.94 -3.17 -5.00
CA PHE A 82 -5.42 -1.93 -5.52
C PHE A 82 -5.55 -1.91 -7.04
N SER A 83 -6.48 -1.11 -7.55
CA SER A 83 -6.72 -0.99 -8.99
C SER A 83 -5.52 -0.32 -9.67
N HIS A 84 -5.41 -0.48 -11.00
CA HIS A 84 -4.35 0.19 -11.76
C HIS A 84 -4.56 1.70 -11.79
N GLU A 85 -5.82 2.14 -11.89
CA GLU A 85 -6.15 3.56 -11.88
C GLU A 85 -5.85 4.22 -10.52
N ASP A 86 -6.20 3.57 -9.40
CA ASP A 86 -5.88 4.06 -8.06
C ASP A 86 -4.38 3.99 -7.78
N SER A 87 -3.67 3.00 -8.35
CA SER A 87 -2.21 2.97 -8.32
C SER A 87 -1.60 4.17 -9.02
N ASN A 88 -2.10 4.55 -10.19
CA ASN A 88 -1.63 5.74 -10.90
C ASN A 88 -1.84 7.00 -10.05
N ARG A 89 -3.07 7.21 -9.54
CA ARG A 89 -3.40 8.34 -8.66
C ARG A 89 -2.52 8.39 -7.42
N PHE A 90 -2.31 7.26 -6.75
CA PHE A 90 -1.50 7.19 -5.53
C PHE A 90 -0.05 7.60 -5.80
N HIS A 91 0.56 7.05 -6.83
CA HIS A 91 1.97 7.32 -7.13
C HIS A 91 2.20 8.73 -7.69
N GLU A 92 1.26 9.26 -8.48
CA GLU A 92 1.24 10.67 -8.88
C GLU A 92 1.23 11.57 -7.63
N ARG A 93 0.34 11.31 -6.68
CA ARG A 93 0.29 12.03 -5.40
C ARG A 93 1.58 11.90 -4.58
N CYS A 94 2.23 10.73 -4.56
CA CYS A 94 3.53 10.59 -3.90
C CYS A 94 4.62 11.48 -4.50
N VAL A 95 4.59 11.72 -5.81
CA VAL A 95 5.59 12.53 -6.51
C VAL A 95 5.30 14.02 -6.37
N GLU A 96 4.03 14.41 -6.47
CA GLU A 96 3.60 15.81 -6.42
C GLU A 96 3.51 16.37 -5.00
N SER A 97 3.40 15.49 -3.99
CA SER A 97 3.21 15.91 -2.61
C SER A 97 4.42 16.71 -2.10
N PRO A 98 4.17 17.86 -1.41
CA PRO A 98 5.22 18.59 -0.70
C PRO A 98 5.68 17.87 0.59
N ASN A 99 4.99 16.78 0.98
CA ASN A 99 5.27 15.99 2.16
C ASN A 99 5.61 14.53 1.80
N PRO A 100 6.45 13.84 2.59
CA PRO A 100 7.22 14.37 3.71
C PRO A 100 8.29 15.37 3.22
N GLN A 101 8.71 16.29 4.08
CA GLN A 101 9.76 17.24 3.71
C GLN A 101 11.12 16.54 3.59
N PRO A 102 12.13 17.15 2.93
CA PRO A 102 13.51 16.69 3.03
C PRO A 102 13.93 16.47 4.49
N GLY A 103 14.57 15.32 4.79
CA GLY A 103 14.92 14.94 6.16
C GLY A 103 13.87 14.04 6.83
N GLN A 104 12.69 13.89 6.24
CA GLN A 104 11.57 13.14 6.81
C GLN A 104 11.19 11.93 5.94
N SER A 105 10.66 10.92 6.61
CA SER A 105 10.14 9.71 5.99
C SER A 105 8.67 9.49 6.38
N ALA A 106 7.92 8.81 5.53
CA ALA A 106 6.56 8.37 5.81
C ALA A 106 6.34 6.95 5.30
N ILE A 107 5.55 6.15 6.03
CA ILE A 107 5.06 4.85 5.58
C ILE A 107 3.57 4.97 5.34
N LEU A 108 3.09 4.55 4.17
CA LEU A 108 1.70 4.67 3.76
C LEU A 108 1.17 3.31 3.29
N PHE A 109 -0.08 2.99 3.60
CA PHE A 109 -0.81 1.92 2.91
C PHE A 109 -1.37 2.45 1.58
N ALA A 110 -1.33 1.60 0.55
CA ALA A 110 -1.86 1.93 -0.76
C ALA A 110 -2.82 0.84 -1.23
N THR A 111 -4.12 1.13 -1.16
CA THR A 111 -5.21 0.28 -1.64
C THR A 111 -6.30 1.14 -2.25
N SER A 112 -7.13 0.52 -3.07
CA SER A 112 -8.45 1.02 -3.43
C SER A 112 -9.41 0.94 -2.23
N LYS A 113 -10.67 1.34 -2.42
CA LYS A 113 -11.69 1.21 -1.37
C LYS A 113 -11.88 -0.27 -1.01
N PRO A 114 -11.96 -0.62 0.28
CA PRO A 114 -12.26 -1.97 0.69
C PRO A 114 -13.70 -2.33 0.29
N LEU A 115 -13.94 -3.58 -0.15
CA LEU A 115 -15.28 -4.02 -0.53
C LEU A 115 -16.19 -4.29 0.67
N THR A 116 -15.66 -4.90 1.73
CA THR A 116 -16.46 -5.37 2.88
C THR A 116 -15.91 -4.91 4.23
N PHE A 117 -14.59 -4.72 4.35
CA PHE A 117 -13.96 -4.38 5.62
C PHE A 117 -12.70 -3.54 5.41
N GLU A 118 -12.61 -2.38 6.08
CA GLU A 118 -11.42 -1.54 6.07
C GLU A 118 -10.32 -2.14 6.95
N ARG A 119 -9.41 -2.90 6.32
CA ARG A 119 -8.31 -3.56 7.02
C ARG A 119 -7.10 -2.64 7.23
N LEU A 120 -6.84 -1.74 6.29
CA LEU A 120 -5.63 -0.90 6.27
C LEU A 120 -6.04 0.55 6.41
N ASP A 121 -5.47 1.24 7.40
CA ASP A 121 -5.78 2.65 7.65
C ASP A 121 -5.17 3.54 6.57
N LEU A 122 -6.03 4.12 5.72
CA LEU A 122 -5.64 5.05 4.67
C LEU A 122 -5.56 6.51 5.14
N GLU A 123 -5.87 6.82 6.41
CA GLU A 123 -5.76 8.20 6.94
C GLU A 123 -4.39 8.83 6.68
N PRO A 124 -3.25 8.15 6.91
CA PRO A 124 -1.95 8.76 6.66
C PRO A 124 -1.75 9.13 5.19
N ALA A 125 -2.28 8.33 4.26
CA ALA A 125 -2.19 8.63 2.82
C ALA A 125 -3.07 9.83 2.44
N ARG A 126 -4.28 9.93 3.00
CA ARG A 126 -5.15 11.11 2.83
C ARG A 126 -4.48 12.37 3.35
N ARG A 127 -3.94 12.32 4.55
CA ARG A 127 -3.37 13.49 5.22
C ARG A 127 -2.03 13.95 4.63
N ILE A 128 -1.15 13.01 4.30
CA ILE A 128 0.23 13.34 3.87
C ILE A 128 0.28 13.70 2.39
N ILE A 129 -0.37 12.89 1.53
CA ILE A 129 -0.26 13.03 0.08
C ILE A 129 -1.60 13.38 -0.60
N GLY A 130 -2.69 13.57 0.15
CA GLY A 130 -4.00 13.91 -0.43
C GLY A 130 -4.63 12.77 -1.24
N TYR A 131 -4.26 11.51 -0.94
CA TYR A 131 -4.77 10.36 -1.67
C TYR A 131 -6.18 9.98 -1.21
N GLU A 132 -7.13 9.92 -2.15
CA GLU A 132 -8.47 9.36 -1.92
C GLU A 132 -8.76 8.29 -3.00
N PRO A 133 -8.88 7.01 -2.63
CA PRO A 133 -9.18 5.95 -3.60
C PRO A 133 -10.54 6.17 -4.25
N GLN A 134 -10.69 5.79 -5.52
CA GLN A 134 -11.94 5.94 -6.25
C GLN A 134 -12.61 4.61 -6.53
N ASN A 135 -11.83 3.56 -6.79
CA ASN A 135 -12.35 2.26 -7.19
C ASN A 135 -12.65 1.37 -5.99
N VAL A 136 -13.56 0.43 -6.18
CA VAL A 136 -13.75 -0.76 -5.35
C VAL A 136 -13.58 -2.00 -6.22
N TRP A 137 -13.19 -3.15 -5.67
CA TRP A 137 -13.09 -4.38 -6.45
C TRP A 137 -14.41 -4.70 -7.20
N PRO A 138 -14.40 -5.04 -8.51
CA PRO A 138 -13.27 -5.22 -9.43
C PRO A 138 -13.00 -4.03 -10.39
N GLU A 139 -13.40 -2.80 -10.04
CA GLU A 139 -13.24 -1.62 -10.90
C GLU A 139 -11.77 -1.24 -11.12
N GLY A 140 -11.48 -0.54 -12.23
CA GLY A 140 -10.15 0.00 -12.53
C GLY A 140 -9.11 -1.07 -12.93
N LEU A 141 -9.55 -2.24 -13.37
CA LEU A 141 -8.71 -3.27 -13.99
C LEU A 141 -8.50 -2.96 -15.49
N PRO A 142 -7.29 -3.16 -16.03
CA PRO A 142 -6.99 -2.97 -17.46
C PRO A 142 -7.30 -4.21 -18.30
N PHE A 143 -8.02 -5.19 -17.76
CA PHE A 143 -8.37 -6.46 -18.39
C PHE A 143 -9.75 -6.92 -17.93
N SER A 144 -10.41 -7.76 -18.74
CA SER A 144 -11.69 -8.38 -18.39
C SER A 144 -11.49 -9.53 -17.39
N LEU A 145 -12.50 -9.78 -16.56
CA LEU A 145 -12.58 -10.98 -15.71
C LEU A 145 -13.40 -12.10 -16.38
N ASP A 146 -14.08 -11.79 -17.48
CA ASP A 146 -14.88 -12.72 -18.27
C ASP A 146 -14.00 -13.40 -19.34
N GLU A 147 -13.13 -14.31 -18.91
CA GLU A 147 -12.44 -15.31 -19.78
C GLU A 147 -12.48 -16.70 -19.14
#